data_AF-A0A935ZPC6-F1
#
_entry.id   AF-A0A935ZPC6-F1
#
_cell.length_a   1.000
_cell.length_b   1.000
_cell.length_c   1.000
_cell.angle_alpha   90.00
_cell.angle_beta   90.00
_cell.angle_gamma   90.00
#
_symmetry.space_group_name_H-M   'P 1'
#
loop_
_entity.id
_entity.type
_entity.pdbx_description
1 polymer ?
#
loop_
_entity_poly.entity_id
_entity_poly.type
_entity_poly.pdbx_seq_one_letter_code
_entity_poly.pdbx_strand_id
1 'polypeptide(L)'
;MQRWRDEPPRSIGGLDVIGVEDRSRPRATGSRVRDLPGNVLVFELQSRGALACRLVVRPSGTEPKAKVYALGRGPATADAAGLSRVAAEVDAMVDAVLADARERADAIMRGGDGS
;
A
#
# COMPACT_ATOMS: atom_id res chain seq x y z
N MET A 1 -12.63 -2.91 3.16
CA MET A 1 -11.43 -3.73 2.88
C MET A 1 -11.73 -4.90 1.95
N GLN A 2 -12.86 -5.61 2.11
CA GLN A 2 -13.19 -6.79 1.30
C GLN A 2 -13.12 -6.54 -0.21
N ARG A 3 -13.66 -5.43 -0.72
CA ARG A 3 -13.55 -5.07 -2.15
C ARG A 3 -12.12 -5.07 -2.68
N TRP A 4 -11.13 -4.60 -1.91
CA TRP A 4 -9.73 -4.60 -2.35
C TRP A 4 -9.09 -6.00 -2.31
N ARG A 5 -9.68 -6.96 -1.58
CA ARG A 5 -9.28 -8.37 -1.65
C ARG A 5 -9.80 -9.03 -2.91
N ASP A 6 -11.08 -8.80 -3.19
CA ASP A 6 -11.79 -9.48 -4.28
C ASP A 6 -11.36 -8.90 -5.63
N GLU A 7 -11.17 -7.58 -5.67
CA GLU A 7 -10.78 -6.82 -6.84
C GLU A 7 -9.61 -5.90 -6.51
N PRO A 8 -8.38 -6.45 -6.38
CA PRO A 8 -7.21 -5.64 -6.12
C PRO A 8 -6.97 -4.67 -7.29
N PRO A 9 -6.69 -3.39 -7.01
CA PRO A 9 -6.34 -2.44 -8.06
C PRO A 9 -5.06 -2.90 -8.78
N ARG A 10 -4.95 -2.59 -10.08
CA ARG A 10 -3.74 -2.85 -10.87
C ARG A 10 -2.68 -1.77 -10.73
N SER A 11 -3.10 -0.59 -10.29
CA SER A 11 -2.22 0.56 -10.05
C SER A 11 -2.72 1.38 -8.86
N ILE A 12 -1.80 1.97 -8.10
CA ILE A 12 -2.10 2.89 -7.00
C ILE A 12 -1.12 4.06 -7.05
N GLY A 13 -1.63 5.29 -7.04
CA GLY A 13 -0.80 6.50 -7.08
C GLY A 13 0.05 6.62 -8.35
N GLY A 14 -0.41 6.02 -9.45
CA GLY A 14 0.35 5.94 -10.71
C GLY A 14 1.44 4.86 -10.74
N LEU A 15 1.59 4.04 -9.69
CA LEU A 15 2.52 2.91 -9.65
C LEU A 15 1.79 1.61 -9.98
N ASP A 16 2.49 0.69 -10.64
CA ASP A 16 1.96 -0.63 -10.96
C ASP A 16 1.97 -1.51 -9.70
N VAL A 17 0.87 -2.24 -9.46
CA VAL A 17 0.78 -3.26 -8.42
C VAL A 17 1.44 -4.53 -8.93
N ILE A 18 2.62 -4.85 -8.39
CA ILE A 18 3.40 -6.02 -8.78
C ILE A 18 3.19 -7.21 -7.84
N GLY A 19 2.55 -6.99 -6.69
CA GLY A 19 2.27 -8.03 -5.72
C GLY A 19 1.20 -7.62 -4.72
N VAL A 20 0.38 -8.59 -4.32
CA VAL A 20 -0.64 -8.43 -3.27
C VAL A 20 -0.47 -9.57 -2.26
N GLU A 21 -0.22 -9.22 -1.01
CA GLU A 21 -0.13 -10.18 0.11
C GLU A 21 -1.33 -9.97 1.06
N ASP A 22 -2.22 -10.96 1.10
CA ASP A 22 -3.31 -11.01 2.09
C ASP A 22 -2.87 -11.82 3.31
N ARG A 23 -2.67 -11.12 4.43
CA ARG A 23 -2.18 -11.72 5.67
C ARG A 23 -3.28 -12.39 6.49
N SER A 24 -4.53 -12.37 6.03
CA SER A 24 -5.59 -13.15 6.65
C SER A 24 -5.44 -14.64 6.35
N ARG A 25 -4.68 -14.99 5.31
CA ARG A 25 -4.36 -16.35 4.93
C ARG A 25 -3.17 -16.87 5.74
N PRO A 26 -3.14 -18.17 6.10
CA PRO A 26 -2.00 -18.78 6.76
C PRO A 26 -0.71 -18.60 5.97
N ARG A 27 0.41 -18.41 6.67
CA ARG A 27 1.75 -18.34 6.09
C ARG A 27 2.67 -19.37 6.73
N ALA A 28 3.68 -19.79 5.98
CA ALA A 28 4.70 -20.71 6.44
C ALA A 28 6.10 -20.09 6.25
N THR A 29 6.31 -18.92 6.85
CA THR A 29 7.62 -18.25 6.82
C THR A 29 8.60 -18.82 7.85
N GLY A 30 8.14 -19.72 8.73
CA GLY A 30 8.91 -20.30 9.83
C GLY A 30 9.01 -19.38 11.05
N SER A 31 8.30 -18.24 11.02
CA SER A 31 8.31 -17.25 12.09
C SER A 31 6.98 -17.30 12.84
N ARG A 32 7.03 -17.63 14.14
CA ARG A 32 5.85 -17.69 15.00
C ARG A 32 5.03 -16.39 15.04
N VAL A 33 5.65 -15.25 14.78
CA VAL A 33 4.97 -13.94 14.80
C VAL A 33 4.46 -13.57 13.41
N ARG A 34 5.24 -13.83 12.36
CA ARG A 34 4.81 -13.54 10.98
C ARG A 34 3.82 -14.58 10.46
N ASP A 35 3.72 -15.76 11.04
CA ASP A 35 2.77 -16.77 10.57
C ASP A 35 1.38 -16.63 11.22
N LEU A 36 1.22 -15.70 12.17
CA LEU A 36 -0.08 -15.36 12.73
C LEU A 36 -0.97 -14.66 11.69
N PRO A 37 -2.20 -15.15 11.46
CA PRO A 37 -3.17 -14.49 10.60
C PRO A 37 -3.52 -13.10 11.14
N GLY A 38 -3.60 -12.12 10.24
CA GLY A 38 -4.02 -10.77 10.56
C GLY A 38 -4.85 -10.17 9.44
N ASN A 39 -5.82 -9.34 9.79
CA ASN A 39 -6.63 -8.61 8.81
C ASN A 39 -5.79 -7.46 8.21
N VAL A 40 -4.85 -7.80 7.33
CA VAL A 40 -3.90 -6.87 6.72
C VAL A 40 -3.76 -7.22 5.25
N LEU A 41 -3.87 -6.21 4.38
CA LEU A 41 -3.49 -6.29 2.98
C LEU A 41 -2.22 -5.50 2.75
N VAL A 42 -1.32 -6.06 1.95
CA VAL A 42 -0.09 -5.40 1.54
C VAL A 42 -0.03 -5.39 0.02
N PHE A 43 0.24 -4.22 -0.54
CA PHE A 43 0.50 -4.03 -1.96
C PHE A 43 1.97 -3.66 -2.13
N GLU A 44 2.67 -4.40 -2.99
CA GLU A 44 3.98 -4.04 -3.48
C GLU A 44 3.78 -3.24 -4.78
N LEU A 45 4.22 -1.98 -4.77
CA LEU A 45 4.05 -1.02 -5.85
C LEU A 45 5.41 -0.70 -6.45
N GLN A 46 5.47 -0.62 -7.78
CA GLN A 46 6.71 -0.28 -8.48
C GLN A 46 6.43 0.74 -9.60
N SER A 47 7.27 1.76 -9.68
CA SER A 47 7.31 2.63 -10.85
C SER A 47 8.17 2.00 -11.96
N ARG A 48 8.05 2.48 -13.20
CA ARG A 48 8.96 2.07 -14.28
C ARG A 48 10.44 2.41 -14.01
N GLY A 49 10.74 3.21 -12.99
CA GLY A 49 12.09 3.54 -12.53
C GLY A 49 12.51 2.77 -11.28
N ALA A 50 13.44 3.35 -10.52
CA ALA A 50 13.96 2.75 -9.29
C ALA A 50 13.10 3.01 -8.03
N LEU A 51 12.02 3.80 -8.16
CA LEU A 51 11.10 4.07 -7.06
C LEU A 51 10.13 2.91 -6.86
N ALA A 52 9.94 2.52 -5.62
CA ALA A 52 8.97 1.51 -5.20
C ALA A 52 8.28 1.96 -3.92
N CYS A 53 7.04 1.52 -3.72
CA CYS A 53 6.29 1.80 -2.50
C CYS A 53 5.63 0.52 -1.98
N ARG A 54 5.67 0.32 -0.67
CA ARG A 54 4.91 -0.74 0.00
C ARG A 54 3.73 -0.13 0.72
N LEU A 55 2.51 -0.44 0.29
CA LEU A 55 1.28 0.04 0.90
C LEU A 55 0.68 -1.04 1.80
N VAL A 56 0.49 -0.75 3.08
CA VAL A 56 -0.10 -1.67 4.07
C VAL A 56 -1.42 -1.10 4.56
N VAL A 57 -2.48 -1.89 4.49
CA VAL A 57 -3.83 -1.51 4.91
C VAL A 57 -4.33 -2.48 5.98
N ARG A 58 -4.81 -1.96 7.10
CA ARG A 58 -5.45 -2.74 8.17
C ARG A 58 -6.73 -2.05 8.68
N PRO A 59 -7.76 -2.77 9.14
CA PRO A 59 -8.85 -2.15 9.88
C PRO A 59 -8.36 -1.67 11.25
N SER A 60 -8.94 -0.59 11.77
CA SER A 60 -8.52 -0.02 13.05
C SER A 60 -9.23 -0.61 14.27
N GLY A 61 -10.18 -1.53 14.09
CA GLY A 61 -10.95 -2.16 15.17
C GLY A 61 -12.16 -1.34 15.65
N THR A 62 -12.30 -0.09 15.21
CA THR A 62 -13.50 0.74 15.37
C THR A 62 -13.94 1.22 14.00
N GLU A 63 -15.04 0.68 13.49
CA GLU A 63 -15.55 1.03 12.17
C GLU A 63 -16.13 2.45 12.16
N PRO A 64 -15.99 3.20 11.04
CA PRO A 64 -15.48 2.78 9.72
C PRO A 64 -14.01 3.16 9.46
N LYS A 65 -13.10 3.04 10.44
CA LYS A 65 -11.71 3.53 10.28
C LYS A 65 -10.73 2.43 9.84
N ALA A 66 -9.90 2.73 8.84
CA ALA A 66 -8.75 1.93 8.42
C ALA A 66 -7.44 2.69 8.67
N LYS A 67 -6.36 1.96 9.01
CA LYS A 67 -5.00 2.50 9.08
C LYS A 67 -4.26 2.11 7.79
N VAL A 68 -3.62 3.10 7.18
CA VAL A 68 -2.85 2.97 5.94
C VAL A 68 -1.42 3.40 6.21
N TYR A 69 -0.44 2.60 5.78
CA TYR A 69 0.98 2.91 5.86
C TYR A 69 1.58 2.81 4.47
N ALA A 70 2.29 3.84 4.01
CA ALA A 70 3.04 3.83 2.77
C ALA A 70 4.53 3.93 3.08
N LEU A 71 5.32 2.98 2.58
CA LEU A 71 6.77 2.95 2.77
C LEU A 71 7.42 3.12 1.41
N GLY A 72 7.95 4.31 1.14
CA GLY A 72 8.66 4.62 -0.09
C GLY A 72 10.11 4.14 -0.07
N ARG A 73 10.62 3.73 -1.23
CA ARG A 73 12.00 3.34 -1.46
C ARG A 73 12.53 4.01 -2.72
N GLY A 74 13.63 4.74 -2.58
CA GLY A 74 14.40 5.31 -3.69
C GLY A 74 15.49 4.37 -4.22
N PRO A 75 16.20 4.75 -5.30
CA PRO A 75 17.39 4.05 -5.78
C PRO A 75 18.48 3.95 -4.70
N ALA A 76 19.14 2.80 -4.61
CA ALA A 76 20.24 2.57 -3.68
C ALA A 76 21.55 3.32 -4.05
N THR A 77 21.64 3.83 -5.28
CA THR A 77 22.86 4.38 -5.87
C THR A 77 22.88 5.92 -5.89
N ALA A 78 22.00 6.60 -5.16
CA ALA A 78 22.04 8.05 -5.09
C ALA A 78 23.31 8.52 -4.37
N ASP A 79 24.04 9.43 -4.98
CA ASP A 79 25.14 10.14 -4.33
C ASP A 79 24.60 11.27 -3.43
N ALA A 80 25.51 11.94 -2.71
CA ALA A 80 25.13 13.02 -1.79
C ALA A 80 24.43 14.19 -2.52
N ALA A 81 24.78 14.46 -3.78
CA ALA A 81 24.17 15.52 -4.58
C ALA A 81 22.75 15.15 -5.04
N GLY A 82 22.49 13.87 -5.31
CA GLY A 82 21.20 13.35 -5.73
C GLY A 82 20.23 13.07 -4.58
N LEU A 83 20.70 13.01 -3.33
CA LEU A 83 19.89 12.59 -2.18
C LEU A 83 18.65 13.46 -1.96
N SER A 84 18.79 14.79 -2.03
CA SER A 84 17.66 15.72 -1.86
C SER A 84 16.61 15.57 -2.95
N ARG A 85 17.05 15.34 -4.21
CA ARG A 85 16.15 15.07 -5.32
C ARG A 85 15.41 13.75 -5.09
N VAL A 86 16.12 12.68 -4.76
CA VAL A 86 15.52 11.36 -4.52
C VAL A 86 14.55 11.40 -3.35
N ALA A 87 14.86 12.11 -2.27
CA ALA A 87 13.94 12.30 -1.15
C ALA A 87 12.64 12.97 -1.61
N ALA A 88 12.72 14.07 -2.36
CA ALA A 88 11.55 14.76 -2.89
C ALA A 88 10.72 13.88 -3.84
N GLU A 89 11.37 13.07 -4.67
CA GLU A 89 10.67 12.10 -5.53
C GLU A 89 9.95 11.01 -4.73
N VAL A 90 10.58 10.50 -3.67
CA VAL A 90 9.98 9.51 -2.77
C VAL A 90 8.79 10.10 -2.02
N ASP A 91 8.92 11.33 -1.52
CA ASP A 91 7.83 12.03 -0.82
C ASP A 91 6.63 12.24 -1.74
N ALA A 92 6.85 12.77 -2.95
CA ALA A 92 5.79 12.97 -3.94
C ALA A 92 5.10 11.65 -4.33
N MET A 93 5.87 10.57 -4.45
CA MET A 93 5.32 9.23 -4.69
C MET A 93 4.45 8.76 -3.53
N VAL A 94 4.91 8.91 -2.29
CA VAL A 94 4.17 8.50 -1.09
C VAL A 94 2.86 9.29 -0.98
N ASP A 95 2.90 10.59 -1.23
CA ASP A 95 1.72 11.46 -1.24
C ASP A 95 0.70 11.02 -2.29
N ALA A 96 1.15 10.73 -3.52
CA ALA A 96 0.28 10.25 -4.59
C ALA A 96 -0.37 8.90 -4.24
N VAL A 97 0.38 7.97 -3.66
CA VAL A 97 -0.13 6.66 -3.21
C VAL A 97 -1.17 6.82 -2.10
N LEU A 98 -0.92 7.68 -1.11
CA LEU A 98 -1.83 7.92 0.00
C LEU A 98 -3.12 8.63 -0.45
N ALA A 99 -3.00 9.59 -1.37
CA ALA A 99 -4.15 10.29 -1.95
C ALA A 99 -5.07 9.33 -2.72
N ASP A 100 -4.52 8.52 -3.63
CA ASP A 100 -5.31 7.53 -4.39
C ASP A 100 -5.94 6.49 -3.46
N ALA A 101 -5.18 5.99 -2.47
CA ALA A 101 -5.71 5.06 -1.48
C ALA A 101 -6.89 5.66 -0.69
N ARG A 102 -6.83 6.95 -0.33
CA ARG A 102 -7.91 7.68 0.33
C ARG A 102 -9.13 7.79 -0.59
N GLU A 103 -8.95 8.26 -1.82
CA GLU A 103 -10.05 8.46 -2.78
C GLU A 103 -10.81 7.16 -3.05
N ARG A 104 -10.10 6.04 -3.22
CA ARG A 104 -10.71 4.72 -3.40
C ARG A 104 -11.44 4.25 -2.14
N ALA A 105 -10.88 4.49 -0.96
CA ALA A 105 -11.56 4.17 0.29
C ALA A 105 -12.86 4.97 0.42
N ASP A 106 -12.84 6.27 0.10
CA ASP A 106 -14.01 7.14 0.13
C ASP A 106 -15.05 6.74 -0.92
N ALA A 107 -14.62 6.32 -2.11
CA ALA A 107 -15.52 5.78 -3.13
C ALA A 107 -16.24 4.50 -2.69
N ILE A 108 -15.55 3.61 -1.96
CA ILE A 108 -16.16 2.41 -1.38
C ILE A 108 -17.17 2.77 -0.30
N MET A 109 -16.85 3.74 0.56
CA MET A 109 -17.78 4.18 1.60
C MET A 109 -19.02 4.85 1.00
N ARG A 110 -18.87 5.69 -0.02
CA ARG A 110 -20.00 6.34 -0.73
C ARG A 110 -20.86 5.36 -1.54
N GLY A 111 -20.26 4.33 -2.11
CA GLY A 111 -20.97 3.30 -2.89
C GLY A 111 -21.53 2.15 -2.06
N GLY A 112 -21.36 2.18 -0.74
CA GLY A 112 -21.84 1.15 0.20
C GLY A 112 -23.27 1.37 0.70
N ASP A 113 -23.87 2.54 0.49
CA ASP A 113 -25.23 2.89 0.95
C ASP A 113 -26.35 2.39 0.02
N GLY A 114 -26.08 1.41 -0.84
CA GLY A 114 -27.03 0.92 -1.84
C GLY A 114 -26.78 -0.52 -2.24
N SER A 115 -27.08 -1.47 -1.37
CA SER A 115 -27.40 -2.87 -1.67
C SER A 115 -28.13 -3.52 -0.51
#